data_AF-B3ENX8-F1
#
_entry.id   AF-B3ENX8-F1
#
_cell.length_a   1.000
_cell.length_b   1.000
_cell.length_c   1.000
_cell.angle_alpha   90.00
_cell.angle_beta   90.00
_cell.angle_gamma   90.00
#
_symmetry.space_group_name_H-M   'P 1'
#
loop_
_entity.id
_entity.type
_entity.pdbx_description
1 polymer ?
#
loop_
_entity_poly.entity_id
_entity_poly.type
_entity_poly.pdbx_seq_one_letter_code
_entity_poly.pdbx_strand_id
1 'polypeptide(L)'
;MYPGFYGYRIHSIDLQVQSTGAMPQVLGFLKNDGISAVSRIDGEQYVLRREPSAFPLSEFRLSDARTLYGLTDDTLLAFEGCGIETSWILELPEEANPLGLKDVSDILMTFNMRAYYSADLYQQHIIEKPKSTQRLVLLSARNLQPHILEELQQGASTATFKFDLRTAGLPKNELKRELKNLLIFLATKDGAEIKATIKSTVATNEVSFSFSQGLALSHAGPLHSNSVTSDLDQFIDQDATQEFEIIIKVADNPGVDFSGVRDMVFGAEYLASY
;
A
#
# COMPACT_ATOMS: atom_id res chain seq x y z
N MET A 1 5.36 13.00 9.48
CA MET A 1 5.15 13.93 10.62
C MET A 1 5.54 15.33 10.20
N TYR A 2 4.92 16.36 10.79
CA TYR A 2 5.23 17.75 10.47
C TYR A 2 6.46 18.24 11.26
N PRO A 3 7.37 19.05 10.68
CA PRO A 3 8.50 19.62 11.40
C PRO A 3 8.05 20.38 12.66
N GLY A 4 8.84 20.28 13.75
CA GLY A 4 8.52 20.90 15.05
C GLY A 4 7.43 20.25 15.87
N PHE A 5 6.68 19.29 15.31
CA PHE A 5 5.67 18.56 16.06
C PHE A 5 6.25 17.30 16.70
N TYR A 6 5.84 17.04 17.93
CA TYR A 6 6.24 15.86 18.70
C TYR A 6 5.08 15.31 19.52
N GLY A 7 5.25 14.10 20.05
CA GLY A 7 4.28 13.48 20.94
C GLY A 7 2.95 13.19 20.26
N TYR A 8 2.98 12.79 18.99
CA TYR A 8 1.77 12.41 18.24
C TYR A 8 1.00 11.32 18.97
N ARG A 9 -0.26 11.61 19.30
CA ARG A 9 -1.19 10.70 19.92
C ARG A 9 -2.47 10.62 19.12
N ILE A 10 -2.93 9.39 18.91
CA ILE A 10 -4.19 9.11 18.24
C ILE A 10 -5.33 9.65 19.11
N HIS A 11 -6.23 10.40 18.48
CA HIS A 11 -7.49 10.82 19.06
C HIS A 11 -8.60 9.86 18.61
N SER A 12 -8.65 9.56 17.32
CA SER A 12 -9.55 8.55 16.73
C SER A 12 -8.97 7.99 15.44
N ILE A 13 -9.49 6.82 15.04
CA ILE A 13 -9.22 6.22 13.74
C ILE A 13 -10.56 6.03 13.02
N ASP A 14 -10.62 6.48 11.78
CA ASP A 14 -11.73 6.20 10.87
C ASP A 14 -11.26 5.19 9.82
N LEU A 15 -12.07 4.17 9.56
CA LEU A 15 -11.75 3.14 8.59
C LEU A 15 -12.89 3.01 7.59
N GLN A 16 -12.54 3.10 6.32
CA GLN A 16 -13.49 3.01 5.22
C GLN A 16 -13.05 1.93 4.23
N VAL A 17 -13.93 0.96 3.99
CA VAL A 17 -13.77 -0.02 2.93
C VAL A 17 -14.35 0.57 1.65
N GLN A 18 -13.57 0.60 0.58
CA GLN A 18 -14.00 0.99 -0.76
C GLN A 18 -14.34 -0.28 -1.56
N SER A 19 -15.45 -0.24 -2.31
CA SER A 19 -15.90 -1.37 -3.13
C SER A 19 -16.25 -0.92 -4.56
N THR A 20 -16.00 -1.79 -5.53
CA THR A 20 -16.33 -1.57 -6.95
C THR A 20 -17.76 -1.96 -7.32
N GLY A 21 -18.50 -2.58 -6.39
CA GLY A 21 -19.88 -3.01 -6.58
C GLY A 21 -20.78 -2.67 -5.40
N ALA A 22 -22.09 -2.94 -5.56
CA ALA A 22 -23.08 -2.83 -4.50
C ALA A 22 -22.99 -4.04 -3.56
N MET A 23 -21.95 -4.07 -2.72
CA MET A 23 -21.80 -5.05 -1.66
C MET A 23 -22.58 -4.63 -0.41
N PRO A 24 -23.08 -5.59 0.39
CA PRO A 24 -23.38 -5.30 1.79
C PRO A 24 -22.11 -4.88 2.52
N GLN A 25 -22.29 -4.24 3.66
CA GLN A 25 -21.18 -3.76 4.46
C GLN A 25 -20.19 -4.88 4.80
N VAL A 26 -18.91 -4.63 4.58
CA VAL A 26 -17.81 -5.51 4.99
C VAL A 26 -17.62 -5.41 6.49
N LEU A 27 -17.62 -6.56 7.16
CA LEU A 27 -17.43 -6.68 8.60
C LEU A 27 -16.00 -7.11 8.91
N GLY A 28 -15.47 -6.60 10.01
CA GLY A 28 -14.10 -6.91 10.42
C GLY A 28 -13.76 -6.24 11.73
N PHE A 29 -12.46 -6.15 12.03
CA PHE A 29 -11.99 -5.36 13.17
C PHE A 29 -10.53 -4.95 12.98
N LEU A 30 -10.18 -3.81 13.55
CA LEU A 30 -8.81 -3.30 13.64
C LEU A 30 -8.27 -3.65 15.04
N LYS A 31 -7.05 -4.19 15.12
CA LYS A 31 -6.34 -4.51 16.36
C LYS A 31 -5.05 -3.72 16.49
N ASN A 32 -4.71 -3.43 17.73
CA ASN A 32 -3.41 -2.92 18.16
C ASN A 32 -2.92 -3.75 19.34
N ASP A 33 -1.64 -4.11 19.34
CA ASP A 33 -1.02 -4.97 20.38
C ASP A 33 -0.73 -4.23 21.70
N GLY A 34 -1.00 -2.91 21.74
CA GLY A 34 -0.80 -2.08 22.91
C GLY A 34 0.63 -1.56 23.07
N ILE A 35 1.54 -1.80 22.12
CA ILE A 35 2.90 -1.24 22.15
C ILE A 35 3.01 -0.15 21.10
N SER A 36 3.25 1.09 21.52
CA SER A 36 3.46 2.21 20.62
C SER A 36 4.60 3.11 21.09
N ALA A 37 5.19 3.89 20.19
CA ALA A 37 6.17 4.92 20.56
C ALA A 37 5.64 6.33 20.30
N VAL A 38 6.09 7.28 21.13
CA VAL A 38 5.82 8.71 20.97
C VAL A 38 7.12 9.50 21.15
N SER A 39 7.33 10.49 20.29
CA SER A 39 8.47 11.39 20.41
C SER A 39 8.30 12.39 21.57
N ARG A 40 9.41 12.72 22.22
CA ARG A 40 9.51 13.79 23.22
C ARG A 40 9.97 15.10 22.57
N ILE A 41 9.99 16.16 23.36
CA ILE A 41 10.37 17.50 22.90
C ILE A 41 11.82 17.57 22.39
N ASP A 42 12.68 16.69 22.88
CA ASP A 42 14.09 16.51 22.50
C ASP A 42 14.27 15.56 21.30
N GLY A 43 13.17 15.03 20.74
CA GLY A 43 13.20 14.06 19.65
C GLY A 43 13.39 12.61 20.09
N GLU A 44 13.67 12.34 21.38
CA GLU A 44 13.80 10.96 21.85
C GLU A 44 12.45 10.22 21.80
N GLN A 45 12.50 8.94 21.44
CA GLN A 45 11.33 8.08 21.41
C GLN A 45 11.05 7.48 22.79
N TYR A 46 9.79 7.52 23.20
CA TYR A 46 9.31 6.92 24.45
C TYR A 46 8.27 5.84 24.15
N VAL A 47 8.55 4.62 24.61
CA VAL A 47 7.64 3.49 24.44
C VAL A 47 6.49 3.56 25.44
N LEU A 48 5.28 3.47 24.93
CA LEU A 48 4.02 3.31 25.65
C LEU A 48 3.61 1.84 25.59
N ARG A 49 3.24 1.29 26.75
CA ARG A 49 2.62 -0.02 26.87
C ARG A 49 1.22 0.13 27.43
N ARG A 50 0.26 -0.49 26.76
CA ARG A 50 -1.16 -0.52 27.09
C ARG A 50 -1.69 -1.93 26.91
N GLU A 51 -2.91 -2.17 27.38
CA GLU A 51 -3.60 -3.40 27.04
C GLU A 51 -3.92 -3.43 25.54
N PRO A 52 -3.73 -4.59 24.86
CA PRO A 52 -4.16 -4.76 23.49
C PRO A 52 -5.63 -4.37 23.33
N SER A 53 -5.93 -3.68 22.24
CA SER A 53 -7.26 -3.14 21.97
C SER A 53 -7.73 -3.57 20.58
N ALA A 54 -9.03 -3.78 20.44
CA ALA A 54 -9.65 -4.09 19.16
C ALA A 54 -10.89 -3.21 18.96
N PHE A 55 -11.11 -2.78 17.72
CA PHE A 55 -12.26 -1.99 17.33
C PHE A 55 -12.97 -2.67 16.15
N PRO A 56 -14.25 -3.08 16.28
CA PRO A 56 -14.97 -3.69 15.18
C PRO A 56 -15.23 -2.66 14.07
N LEU A 57 -14.99 -3.06 12.82
CA LEU A 57 -15.63 -2.42 11.66
C LEU A 57 -17.12 -2.70 11.77
N SER A 58 -17.86 -1.73 12.27
CA SER A 58 -19.31 -1.66 12.15
C SER A 58 -19.67 -0.36 11.42
N GLU A 59 -20.97 -0.09 11.20
CA GLU A 59 -21.49 1.17 10.62
C GLU A 59 -21.09 2.45 11.40
N PHE A 60 -20.29 2.30 12.45
CA PHE A 60 -19.78 3.37 13.29
C PHE A 60 -18.80 4.27 12.53
N ARG A 61 -19.34 5.33 11.94
CA ARG A 61 -18.57 6.51 11.54
C ARG A 61 -18.55 7.48 12.71
N LEU A 62 -17.37 7.80 13.23
CA LEU A 62 -17.26 8.65 14.42
C LEU A 62 -17.86 10.05 14.21
N SER A 63 -17.88 10.53 12.95
CA SER A 63 -18.57 11.75 12.52
C SER A 63 -20.08 11.72 12.78
N ASP A 64 -20.70 10.54 12.68
CA ASP A 64 -22.15 10.36 12.71
C ASP A 64 -22.63 9.74 14.04
N ALA A 65 -21.71 9.12 14.78
CA ALA A 65 -22.01 8.15 15.83
C ALA A 65 -21.82 8.66 17.28
N ARG A 66 -21.12 9.78 17.53
CA ARG A 66 -20.91 10.27 18.92
C ARG A 66 -22.23 10.48 19.67
N THR A 67 -23.20 11.11 19.03
CA THR A 67 -24.53 11.37 19.60
C THR A 67 -25.39 10.11 19.65
N LEU A 68 -25.26 9.23 18.66
CA LEU A 68 -26.10 8.02 18.53
C LEU A 68 -25.73 6.92 19.54
N TYR A 69 -24.46 6.84 19.95
CA TYR A 69 -23.96 5.80 20.86
C TYR A 69 -23.72 6.30 22.29
N GLY A 70 -24.16 7.53 22.63
CA GLY A 70 -24.13 8.04 24.00
C GLY A 70 -22.74 8.16 24.61
N LEU A 71 -21.71 8.35 23.77
CA LEU A 71 -20.35 8.57 24.24
C LEU A 71 -20.30 9.95 24.91
N THR A 72 -20.12 9.98 26.23
CA THR A 72 -19.85 11.22 26.98
C THR A 72 -18.44 11.72 26.66
N ASP A 73 -18.20 13.02 26.81
CA ASP A 73 -16.87 13.63 26.56
C ASP A 73 -15.74 13.02 27.42
N ASP A 74 -16.09 12.32 28.51
CA ASP A 74 -15.14 11.68 29.42
C ASP A 74 -14.77 10.23 29.04
N THR A 75 -15.41 9.65 28.01
CA THR A 75 -15.14 8.28 27.57
C THR A 75 -14.04 8.27 26.51
N LEU A 76 -12.91 7.61 26.81
CA LEU A 76 -11.83 7.43 25.85
C LEU A 76 -12.30 6.59 24.64
N LEU A 77 -11.96 7.04 23.44
CA LEU A 77 -12.21 6.29 22.22
C LEU A 77 -11.26 5.09 22.09
N ALA A 78 -11.62 4.14 21.23
CA ALA A 78 -10.71 3.07 20.85
C ALA A 78 -9.39 3.66 20.33
N PHE A 79 -8.27 3.17 20.87
CA PHE A 79 -6.91 3.63 20.55
C PHE A 79 -6.57 5.07 20.95
N GLU A 80 -7.47 5.80 21.64
CA GLU A 80 -7.18 7.17 22.08
C GLU A 80 -5.97 7.20 23.01
N GLY A 81 -4.99 8.03 22.67
CA GLY A 81 -3.72 8.20 23.38
C GLY A 81 -2.61 7.25 22.96
N CYS A 82 -2.84 6.32 22.01
CA CYS A 82 -1.77 5.51 21.43
C CYS A 82 -0.84 6.36 20.55
N GLY A 83 0.44 5.99 20.49
CA GLY A 83 1.36 6.54 19.49
C GLY A 83 1.04 5.97 18.10
N ILE A 84 1.47 6.68 17.04
CA ILE A 84 1.31 6.22 15.65
C ILE A 84 2.37 5.18 15.26
N GLU A 85 3.53 5.21 15.90
CA GLU A 85 4.61 4.25 15.69
C GLU A 85 4.26 2.94 16.41
N THR A 86 3.46 2.11 15.75
CA THR A 86 2.92 0.85 16.28
C THR A 86 2.49 -0.08 15.13
N SER A 87 2.20 -1.34 15.44
CA SER A 87 1.63 -2.30 14.48
C SER A 87 0.11 -2.29 14.52
N TRP A 88 -0.50 -2.37 13.34
CA TRP A 88 -1.94 -2.45 13.13
C TRP A 88 -2.27 -3.74 12.41
N ILE A 89 -3.28 -4.46 12.88
CA ILE A 89 -3.78 -5.67 12.21
C ILE A 89 -5.24 -5.44 11.87
N LEU A 90 -5.56 -5.45 10.59
CA LEU A 90 -6.93 -5.44 10.10
C LEU A 90 -7.32 -6.86 9.69
N GLU A 91 -8.39 -7.37 10.28
CA GLU A 91 -8.93 -8.69 9.94
C GLU A 91 -10.35 -8.55 9.38
N LEU A 92 -10.60 -9.22 8.26
CA LEU A 92 -11.89 -9.32 7.58
C LEU A 92 -12.27 -10.81 7.51
N PRO A 93 -12.85 -11.39 8.58
CA PRO A 93 -13.08 -12.84 8.66
C PRO A 93 -14.07 -13.31 7.59
N GLU A 94 -13.83 -14.46 6.98
CA GLU A 94 -14.75 -15.03 5.98
C GLU A 94 -16.12 -15.35 6.59
N GLU A 95 -16.15 -15.79 7.86
CA GLU A 95 -17.38 -16.11 8.59
C GLU A 95 -18.26 -14.87 8.81
N ALA A 96 -17.64 -13.69 8.91
CA ALA A 96 -18.34 -12.41 9.03
C ALA A 96 -18.73 -11.83 7.65
N ASN A 97 -18.17 -12.35 6.56
CA ASN A 97 -18.36 -11.85 5.19
C ASN A 97 -18.79 -13.01 4.27
N PRO A 98 -19.98 -13.61 4.45
CA PRO A 98 -20.40 -14.82 3.72
C PRO A 98 -20.58 -14.60 2.21
N LEU A 99 -20.69 -13.35 1.76
CA LEU A 99 -20.76 -12.98 0.34
C LEU A 99 -19.36 -12.77 -0.28
N GLY A 100 -18.31 -12.97 0.51
CA GLY A 100 -16.91 -12.83 0.14
C GLY A 100 -16.40 -11.39 0.18
N LEU A 101 -15.14 -11.21 -0.21
CA LEU A 101 -14.45 -9.91 -0.28
C LEU A 101 -14.08 -9.51 -1.72
N LYS A 102 -14.67 -10.20 -2.72
CA LYS A 102 -14.30 -10.11 -4.14
C LYS A 102 -14.42 -8.71 -4.76
N ASP A 103 -15.26 -7.88 -4.16
CA ASP A 103 -15.61 -6.53 -4.65
C ASP A 103 -14.97 -5.44 -3.78
N VAL A 104 -14.17 -5.80 -2.77
CA VAL A 104 -13.33 -4.84 -2.03
C VAL A 104 -12.20 -4.39 -2.93
N SER A 105 -12.07 -3.08 -3.11
CA SER A 105 -11.03 -2.48 -3.96
C SER A 105 -9.93 -1.82 -3.16
N ASP A 106 -10.25 -1.21 -2.02
CA ASP A 106 -9.28 -0.50 -1.18
C ASP A 106 -9.77 -0.34 0.27
N ILE A 107 -8.85 -0.03 1.19
CA ILE A 107 -9.15 0.27 2.59
C ILE A 107 -8.44 1.58 2.97
N LEU A 108 -9.24 2.62 3.20
CA LEU A 108 -8.75 3.91 3.66
C LEU A 108 -8.80 3.96 5.19
N MET A 109 -7.63 4.09 5.81
CA MET A 109 -7.48 4.33 7.25
C MET A 109 -7.05 5.78 7.49
N THR A 110 -7.84 6.52 8.26
CA THR A 110 -7.57 7.92 8.61
C THR A 110 -7.28 8.02 10.09
N PHE A 111 -6.11 8.55 10.44
CA PHE A 111 -5.70 8.80 11.82
C PHE A 111 -5.93 10.28 12.17
N ASN A 112 -6.87 10.54 13.08
CA ASN A 112 -7.02 11.85 13.69
C ASN A 112 -6.10 11.92 14.90
N MET A 113 -5.20 12.90 14.94
CA MET A 113 -4.13 12.95 15.94
C MET A 113 -4.02 14.31 16.60
N ARG A 114 -3.49 14.29 17.83
CA ARG A 114 -3.02 15.47 18.57
C ARG A 114 -1.51 15.39 18.70
N ALA A 115 -0.85 16.55 18.63
CA ALA A 115 0.58 16.67 18.82
C ALA A 115 0.89 18.00 19.50
N TYR A 116 2.08 18.09 20.08
CA TYR A 116 2.64 19.32 20.62
C TYR A 116 3.58 19.95 19.61
N TYR A 117 3.81 21.26 19.72
CA TYR A 117 4.73 21.99 18.86
C TYR A 117 5.88 22.59 19.67
N SER A 118 7.10 22.51 19.12
CA SER A 118 8.30 23.16 19.62
C SER A 118 8.99 23.91 18.48
N ALA A 119 9.23 25.21 18.67
CA ALA A 119 9.93 26.03 17.69
C ALA A 119 11.42 25.63 17.55
N ASP A 120 12.05 25.20 18.63
CA ASP A 120 13.45 24.74 18.60
C ASP A 120 13.56 23.43 17.81
N LEU A 121 12.64 22.50 18.08
CA LEU A 121 12.56 21.23 17.33
C LEU A 121 12.23 21.48 15.85
N TYR A 122 11.44 22.52 15.55
CA TYR A 122 11.19 22.91 14.16
C TYR A 122 12.50 23.30 13.48
N GLN A 123 13.32 24.16 14.08
CA GLN A 123 14.60 24.55 13.51
C GLN A 123 15.54 23.35 13.32
N GLN A 124 15.59 22.45 14.30
CA GLN A 124 16.34 21.20 14.20
C GLN A 124 15.87 20.35 13.02
N HIS A 125 14.56 20.06 12.91
CA HIS A 125 14.01 19.29 11.79
C HIS A 125 14.23 19.94 10.42
N ILE A 126 14.28 21.28 10.34
CA ILE A 126 14.59 21.98 9.10
C ILE A 126 16.07 21.81 8.72
N ILE A 127 16.99 21.90 9.69
CA ILE A 127 18.42 21.69 9.48
C ILE A 127 18.71 20.23 9.12
N GLU A 128 18.04 19.30 9.80
CA GLU A 128 18.18 17.84 9.64
C GLU A 128 17.25 17.26 8.57
N LYS A 129 16.65 18.11 7.73
CA LYS A 129 15.75 17.66 6.67
C LYS A 129 16.45 16.57 5.84
N PRO A 130 15.83 15.38 5.67
CA PRO A 130 16.39 14.34 4.82
C PRO A 130 16.66 14.89 3.42
N LYS A 131 17.85 14.60 2.88
CA LYS A 131 18.22 14.97 1.50
C LYS A 131 17.58 14.04 0.47
N SER A 132 17.17 12.85 0.91
CA SER A 132 16.47 11.87 0.12
C SER A 132 15.45 11.12 0.96
N THR A 133 14.51 10.45 0.29
CA THR A 133 13.53 9.56 0.90
C THR A 133 13.36 8.33 0.02
N GLN A 134 13.10 7.19 0.65
CA GLN A 134 12.78 5.94 -0.03
C GLN A 134 11.30 5.65 0.16
N ARG A 135 10.61 5.27 -0.91
CA ARG A 135 9.16 5.04 -0.92
C ARG A 135 8.80 3.84 -1.75
N LEU A 136 7.77 3.12 -1.34
CA LEU A 136 7.09 2.11 -2.13
C LEU A 136 5.74 2.64 -2.56
N VAL A 137 5.43 2.55 -3.86
CA VAL A 137 4.11 2.84 -4.42
C VAL A 137 3.57 1.58 -5.05
N LEU A 138 2.33 1.25 -4.72
CA LEU A 138 1.59 0.11 -5.29
C LEU A 138 0.40 0.63 -6.10
N LEU A 139 0.24 0.13 -7.32
CA LEU A 139 -0.84 0.47 -8.24
C LEU A 139 -1.62 -0.79 -8.59
N SER A 140 -2.93 -0.79 -8.32
CA SER A 140 -3.84 -1.89 -8.66
C SER A 140 -4.40 -1.72 -10.08
N ALA A 141 -4.24 -2.75 -10.92
CA ALA A 141 -4.88 -2.80 -12.23
C ALA A 141 -6.41 -2.84 -12.12
N ARG A 142 -6.95 -3.49 -11.10
CA ARG A 142 -8.40 -3.52 -10.82
C ARG A 142 -8.96 -2.13 -10.58
N ASN A 143 -8.19 -1.26 -9.92
CA ASN A 143 -8.60 0.13 -9.72
C ASN A 143 -8.39 0.99 -10.99
N LEU A 144 -7.23 0.87 -11.64
CA LEU A 144 -6.85 1.78 -12.74
C LEU A 144 -7.42 1.39 -14.11
N GLN A 145 -7.61 0.10 -14.35
CA GLN A 145 -7.88 -0.48 -15.67
C GLN A 145 -8.69 -1.80 -15.58
N PRO A 146 -9.87 -1.79 -14.92
CA PRO A 146 -10.67 -3.01 -14.69
C PRO A 146 -11.05 -3.73 -15.99
N HIS A 147 -11.28 -2.99 -17.08
CA HIS A 147 -11.64 -3.56 -18.39
C HIS A 147 -10.56 -4.51 -18.95
N ILE A 148 -9.27 -4.23 -18.76
CA ILE A 148 -8.18 -5.10 -19.25
C ILE A 148 -8.15 -6.42 -18.47
N LEU A 149 -8.46 -6.39 -17.16
CA LEU A 149 -8.62 -7.61 -16.37
C LEU A 149 -9.81 -8.43 -16.85
N GLU A 150 -10.95 -7.79 -17.12
CA GLU A 150 -12.14 -8.47 -17.64
C GLU A 150 -11.87 -9.12 -19.01
N GLU A 151 -11.19 -8.41 -19.92
CA GLU A 151 -10.78 -8.94 -21.21
C GLU A 151 -9.88 -10.18 -21.06
N LEU A 152 -8.88 -10.13 -20.16
CA LEU A 152 -8.00 -11.27 -19.87
C LEU A 152 -8.79 -12.46 -19.32
N GLN A 153 -9.72 -12.22 -18.38
CA GLN A 153 -10.59 -13.26 -17.80
C GLN A 153 -11.52 -13.89 -18.85
N GLN A 154 -11.95 -13.11 -19.84
CA GLN A 154 -12.83 -13.55 -20.94
C GLN A 154 -12.08 -14.21 -22.11
N GLY A 155 -10.75 -14.36 -21.99
CA GLY A 155 -9.94 -15.08 -22.96
C GLY A 155 -9.41 -14.22 -24.12
N ALA A 156 -9.20 -12.92 -23.90
CA ALA A 156 -8.48 -12.08 -24.85
C ALA A 156 -7.09 -12.68 -25.15
N SER A 157 -6.67 -12.64 -26.41
CA SER A 157 -5.39 -13.24 -26.84
C SER A 157 -4.17 -12.52 -26.25
N THR A 158 -4.33 -11.25 -25.87
CA THR A 158 -3.30 -10.40 -25.26
C THR A 158 -3.96 -9.40 -24.34
N ALA A 159 -3.37 -9.19 -23.16
CA ALA A 159 -3.73 -8.13 -22.23
C ALA A 159 -2.50 -7.24 -21.96
N THR A 160 -2.68 -5.93 -22.07
CA THR A 160 -1.60 -4.94 -21.87
C THR A 160 -1.96 -3.99 -20.75
N PHE A 161 -1.25 -4.13 -19.63
CA PHE A 161 -1.45 -3.31 -18.45
C PHE A 161 -0.49 -2.13 -18.42
N LYS A 162 -1.02 -0.90 -18.34
CA LYS A 162 -0.20 0.31 -18.28
C LYS A 162 -0.10 0.87 -16.85
N PHE A 163 1.10 1.12 -16.38
CA PHE A 163 1.36 1.66 -15.05
C PHE A 163 2.22 2.92 -15.13
N ASP A 164 1.71 3.98 -14.52
CA ASP A 164 2.40 5.25 -14.38
C ASP A 164 2.29 5.72 -12.92
N LEU A 165 3.43 5.76 -12.22
CA LEU A 165 3.48 6.17 -10.81
C LEU A 165 2.93 7.58 -10.59
N ARG A 166 2.94 8.46 -11.60
CA ARG A 166 2.41 9.82 -11.47
C ARG A 166 0.92 9.83 -11.14
N THR A 167 0.20 8.77 -11.51
CA THR A 167 -1.22 8.59 -11.18
C THR A 167 -1.48 8.42 -9.67
N ALA A 168 -0.47 8.00 -8.89
CA ALA A 168 -0.56 7.89 -7.43
C ALA A 168 -0.50 9.22 -6.68
N GLY A 169 -0.30 10.36 -7.38
CA GLY A 169 -0.21 11.66 -6.73
C GLY A 169 1.09 11.86 -5.95
N LEU A 170 2.24 11.54 -6.56
CA LEU A 170 3.56 11.63 -5.92
C LEU A 170 3.85 13.04 -5.36
N PRO A 171 4.60 13.16 -4.24
CA PRO A 171 4.92 14.46 -3.65
C PRO A 171 5.64 15.40 -4.62
N LYS A 172 5.12 16.62 -4.77
CA LYS A 172 5.60 17.61 -5.76
C LYS A 172 7.01 18.13 -5.52
N ASN A 173 7.49 18.06 -4.27
CA ASN A 173 8.80 18.53 -3.86
C ASN A 173 9.90 17.47 -4.03
N GLU A 174 9.56 16.26 -4.49
CA GLU A 174 10.54 15.23 -4.83
C GLU A 174 11.13 15.50 -6.21
N LEU A 175 12.45 15.50 -6.27
CA LEU A 175 13.26 15.62 -7.46
C LEU A 175 13.96 14.30 -7.73
N LYS A 176 14.17 13.95 -9.01
CA LYS A 176 14.92 12.76 -9.46
C LYS A 176 14.52 11.48 -8.71
N ARG A 177 13.43 10.85 -9.15
CA ARG A 177 12.96 9.58 -8.58
C ARG A 177 13.68 8.44 -9.29
N GLU A 178 14.63 7.81 -8.61
CA GLU A 178 15.38 6.67 -9.11
C GLU A 178 14.73 5.38 -8.62
N LEU A 179 14.38 4.50 -9.55
CA LEU A 179 13.82 3.19 -9.23
C LEU A 179 14.86 2.32 -8.52
N LYS A 180 14.49 1.75 -7.38
CA LYS A 180 15.36 0.88 -6.58
C LYS A 180 14.87 -0.54 -6.50
N ASN A 181 13.56 -0.77 -6.61
CA ASN A 181 13.00 -2.10 -6.84
C ASN A 181 11.69 -2.06 -7.61
N LEU A 182 11.41 -3.16 -8.29
CA LEU A 182 10.13 -3.50 -8.89
C LEU A 182 9.57 -4.75 -8.23
N LEU A 183 8.27 -4.71 -7.96
CA LEU A 183 7.46 -5.84 -7.54
C LEU A 183 6.25 -5.90 -8.47
N ILE A 184 5.91 -7.07 -8.97
CA ILE A 184 4.68 -7.26 -9.75
C ILE A 184 3.99 -8.47 -9.16
N PHE A 185 2.79 -8.27 -8.65
CA PHE A 185 1.97 -9.32 -8.08
C PHE A 185 0.74 -9.55 -8.94
N LEU A 186 0.56 -10.77 -9.41
CA LEU A 186 -0.60 -11.24 -10.15
C LEU A 186 -1.43 -12.15 -9.24
N ALA A 187 -2.54 -11.63 -8.73
CA ALA A 187 -3.44 -12.38 -7.88
C ALA A 187 -4.21 -13.41 -8.72
N THR A 188 -3.78 -14.67 -8.67
CA THR A 188 -4.41 -15.80 -9.36
C THR A 188 -4.76 -16.91 -8.37
N LYS A 189 -5.77 -17.72 -8.71
CA LYS A 189 -6.29 -18.79 -7.85
C LYS A 189 -5.28 -19.93 -7.65
N ASP A 190 -4.50 -20.24 -8.68
CA ASP A 190 -3.77 -21.52 -8.75
C ASP A 190 -2.25 -21.35 -8.64
N GLY A 191 -1.76 -20.14 -8.41
CA GLY A 191 -0.32 -19.84 -8.28
C GLY A 191 0.53 -20.26 -9.49
N ALA A 192 -0.10 -20.45 -10.66
CA ALA A 192 0.54 -20.93 -11.87
C ALA A 192 1.70 -20.01 -12.30
N GLU A 193 2.72 -20.61 -12.91
CA GLU A 193 3.80 -19.84 -13.54
C GLU A 193 3.26 -19.17 -14.80
N ILE A 194 3.30 -17.84 -14.81
CA ILE A 194 2.77 -17.03 -15.92
C ILE A 194 3.91 -16.21 -16.50
N LYS A 195 4.12 -16.34 -17.80
CA LYS A 195 5.07 -15.55 -18.58
C LYS A 195 4.45 -14.24 -18.99
N ALA A 196 5.21 -13.16 -18.83
CA ALA A 196 4.83 -11.83 -19.23
C ALA A 196 6.03 -11.07 -19.80
N THR A 197 5.75 -9.92 -20.38
CA THR A 197 6.76 -9.01 -20.88
C THR A 197 6.52 -7.64 -20.29
N ILE A 198 7.57 -6.99 -19.79
CA ILE A 198 7.52 -5.60 -19.35
C ILE A 198 8.29 -4.71 -20.33
N LYS A 199 7.71 -3.56 -20.64
CA LYS A 199 8.31 -2.51 -21.47
C LYS A 199 8.34 -1.21 -20.68
N SER A 200 9.41 -0.45 -20.84
CA SER A 200 9.44 0.95 -20.48
C SER A 200 9.17 1.81 -21.73
N THR A 201 8.51 2.95 -21.52
CA THR A 201 8.35 3.98 -22.55
C THR A 201 9.62 4.82 -22.78
N VAL A 202 10.57 4.80 -21.84
CA VAL A 202 11.82 5.58 -21.89
C VAL A 202 13.01 4.72 -22.29
N ALA A 203 13.10 3.51 -21.75
CA ALA A 203 14.09 2.53 -22.18
C ALA A 203 13.47 1.66 -23.26
N THR A 204 14.09 1.55 -24.44
CA THR A 204 13.69 0.61 -25.51
C THR A 204 13.81 -0.86 -25.12
N ASN A 205 14.03 -1.15 -23.84
CA ASN A 205 14.23 -2.47 -23.29
C ASN A 205 12.87 -3.14 -23.09
N GLU A 206 12.67 -4.22 -23.83
CA GLU A 206 11.58 -5.16 -23.65
C GLU A 206 12.15 -6.39 -22.94
N VAL A 207 11.61 -6.71 -21.78
CA VAL A 207 12.13 -7.78 -20.93
C VAL A 207 11.04 -8.80 -20.68
N SER A 208 11.32 -10.06 -20.98
CA SER A 208 10.43 -11.17 -20.61
C SER A 208 10.76 -11.62 -19.19
N PHE A 209 9.74 -11.95 -18.41
CA PHE A 209 9.87 -12.46 -17.04
C PHE A 209 8.74 -13.44 -16.74
N SER A 210 8.86 -14.18 -15.64
CA SER A 210 7.81 -15.10 -15.19
C SER A 210 7.39 -14.80 -13.76
N PHE A 211 6.10 -14.92 -13.48
CA PHE A 211 5.56 -14.91 -12.13
C PHE A 211 5.77 -16.28 -11.48
N SER A 212 6.44 -16.31 -10.32
CA SER A 212 6.51 -17.50 -9.48
C SER A 212 5.49 -17.35 -8.36
N GLN A 213 4.48 -18.22 -8.29
CA GLN A 213 3.37 -18.12 -7.33
C GLN A 213 2.67 -16.76 -7.38
N GLY A 214 2.51 -16.20 -8.58
CA GLY A 214 1.91 -14.88 -8.77
C GLY A 214 2.83 -13.71 -8.41
N LEU A 215 4.10 -13.92 -8.10
CA LEU A 215 5.03 -12.84 -7.74
C LEU A 215 6.23 -12.79 -8.71
N ALA A 216 6.58 -11.58 -9.14
CA ALA A 216 7.83 -11.27 -9.81
C ALA A 216 8.49 -10.07 -9.11
N LEU A 217 9.80 -10.16 -8.88
CA LEU A 217 10.57 -9.20 -8.11
C LEU A 217 11.88 -8.86 -8.84
N SER A 218 12.31 -7.60 -8.79
CA SER A 218 13.72 -7.29 -8.96
C SER A 218 14.49 -7.69 -7.69
N HIS A 219 15.79 -7.90 -7.85
CA HIS A 219 16.72 -8.27 -6.79
C HIS A 219 17.76 -7.17 -6.57
N ALA A 220 17.33 -5.92 -6.38
CA ALA A 220 18.22 -4.82 -6.04
C ALA A 220 18.11 -4.47 -4.54
N GLY A 221 19.23 -4.43 -3.82
CA GLY A 221 19.25 -4.00 -2.42
C GLY A 221 20.04 -4.89 -1.44
N PRO A 222 20.01 -4.58 -0.14
CA PRO A 222 20.92 -5.15 0.86
C PRO A 222 20.67 -6.63 1.19
N LEU A 223 19.60 -7.24 0.66
CA LEU A 223 19.31 -8.67 0.81
C LEU A 223 19.84 -9.52 -0.36
N HIS A 224 20.86 -9.03 -1.09
CA HIS A 224 21.60 -9.81 -2.08
C HIS A 224 22.18 -11.10 -1.46
N SER A 225 21.57 -12.25 -1.72
CA SER A 225 22.26 -13.52 -1.79
C SER A 225 22.75 -13.73 -3.22
N ASN A 226 24.05 -13.91 -3.42
CA ASN A 226 24.83 -13.89 -4.67
C ASN A 226 24.42 -14.90 -5.78
N SER A 227 23.14 -15.15 -6.11
CA SER A 227 22.85 -16.26 -7.04
C SER A 227 21.65 -16.16 -7.98
N VAL A 228 20.83 -15.11 -7.99
CA VAL A 228 19.83 -14.96 -9.07
C VAL A 228 19.64 -13.49 -9.43
N THR A 229 20.22 -13.04 -10.53
CA THR A 229 19.84 -11.78 -11.17
C THR A 229 18.41 -11.91 -11.68
N SER A 230 17.53 -10.96 -11.37
CA SER A 230 16.19 -10.90 -11.96
C SER A 230 16.28 -10.24 -13.32
N ASP A 231 15.47 -10.69 -14.28
CA ASP A 231 15.31 -9.99 -15.55
C ASP A 231 14.81 -8.54 -15.32
N LEU A 232 14.03 -8.31 -14.25
CA LEU A 232 13.53 -6.99 -13.87
C LEU A 232 14.63 -6.04 -13.37
N ASP A 233 15.83 -6.52 -13.05
CA ASP A 233 16.95 -5.70 -12.57
C ASP A 233 17.40 -4.67 -13.63
N GLN A 234 17.06 -4.89 -14.89
CA GLN A 234 17.37 -3.99 -16.01
C GLN A 234 16.72 -2.61 -15.87
N PHE A 235 15.66 -2.47 -15.06
CA PHE A 235 14.97 -1.19 -14.84
C PHE A 235 15.47 -0.42 -13.62
N ILE A 236 16.35 -1.00 -12.82
CA ILE A 236 16.88 -0.37 -11.61
C ILE A 236 17.76 0.83 -11.97
N ASP A 237 17.75 1.83 -11.10
CA ASP A 237 18.41 3.13 -11.23
C ASP A 237 17.90 4.01 -12.40
N GLN A 238 16.85 3.57 -13.10
CA GLN A 238 16.15 4.39 -14.10
C GLN A 238 15.13 5.33 -13.44
N ASP A 239 14.54 6.25 -14.23
CA ASP A 239 13.47 7.14 -13.76
C ASP A 239 12.25 6.31 -13.35
N ALA A 240 11.86 6.40 -12.08
CA ALA A 240 10.69 5.70 -11.56
C ALA A 240 9.36 6.22 -12.13
N THR A 241 9.34 7.41 -12.75
CA THR A 241 8.14 8.02 -13.33
C THR A 241 7.91 7.72 -14.81
N GLN A 242 8.72 6.84 -15.39
CA GLN A 242 8.45 6.27 -16.71
C GLN A 242 7.17 5.43 -16.69
N GLU A 243 6.45 5.40 -17.80
CA GLU A 243 5.32 4.49 -17.97
C GLU A 243 5.85 3.09 -18.28
N PHE A 244 5.30 2.11 -17.58
CA PHE A 244 5.56 0.68 -17.79
C PHE A 244 4.34 0.01 -18.43
N GLU A 245 4.58 -0.83 -19.42
CA GLU A 245 3.57 -1.71 -20.00
C GLU A 245 3.89 -3.16 -19.67
N ILE A 246 2.97 -3.87 -19.02
CA ILE A 246 3.08 -5.30 -18.75
C ILE A 246 2.13 -6.04 -19.68
N ILE A 247 2.67 -6.93 -20.49
CA ILE A 247 1.95 -7.64 -21.54
C ILE A 247 1.90 -9.12 -21.18
N ILE A 248 0.69 -9.67 -21.12
CA ILE A 248 0.43 -11.10 -21.02
C ILE A 248 -0.16 -11.57 -22.34
N LYS A 249 0.50 -12.51 -23.00
CA LYS A 249 -0.01 -13.19 -24.19
C LYS A 249 -0.48 -14.59 -23.79
N VAL A 250 -1.70 -14.96 -24.15
CA VAL A 250 -2.26 -16.28 -23.83
C VAL A 250 -1.49 -17.39 -24.55
N ALA A 251 -0.99 -17.13 -25.76
CA ALA A 251 -0.19 -18.08 -26.53
C ALA A 251 1.12 -18.49 -25.83
N ASP A 252 1.69 -17.61 -24.99
CA ASP A 252 2.92 -17.88 -24.24
C ASP A 252 2.66 -18.67 -22.94
N ASN A 253 1.37 -18.84 -22.58
CA ASN A 253 0.89 -19.42 -21.33
C ASN A 253 -0.14 -20.54 -21.58
N PRO A 254 0.21 -21.61 -22.32
CA PRO A 254 -0.73 -22.67 -22.66
C PRO A 254 -1.22 -23.40 -21.41
N GLY A 255 -2.55 -23.53 -21.28
CA GLY A 255 -3.19 -24.28 -20.18
C GLY A 255 -3.40 -23.48 -18.90
N VAL A 256 -3.01 -22.20 -18.85
CA VAL A 256 -3.33 -21.30 -17.73
C VAL A 256 -4.78 -20.86 -17.82
N ASP A 257 -5.53 -21.01 -16.73
CA ASP A 257 -6.89 -20.44 -16.59
C ASP A 257 -6.81 -18.99 -16.09
N PHE A 258 -7.04 -18.05 -17.00
CA PHE A 258 -7.05 -16.62 -16.67
C PHE A 258 -8.36 -16.14 -16.04
N SER A 259 -9.43 -16.94 -16.03
CA SER A 259 -10.72 -16.55 -15.43
C SER A 259 -10.62 -16.31 -13.91
N GLY A 260 -9.61 -16.90 -13.28
CA GLY A 260 -9.29 -16.75 -11.86
C GLY A 260 -8.42 -15.54 -11.51
N VAL A 261 -7.91 -14.77 -12.49
CA VAL A 261 -7.08 -13.59 -12.22
C VAL A 261 -7.93 -12.51 -11.57
N ARG A 262 -7.57 -12.04 -10.37
CA ARG A 262 -8.32 -11.04 -9.62
C ARG A 262 -7.73 -9.65 -9.74
N ASP A 263 -6.42 -9.52 -9.73
CA ASP A 263 -5.77 -8.22 -9.84
C ASP A 263 -4.32 -8.39 -10.32
N MET A 264 -3.76 -7.33 -10.85
CA MET A 264 -2.32 -7.15 -11.03
C MET A 264 -1.91 -5.90 -10.25
N VAL A 265 -1.07 -6.08 -9.25
CA VAL A 265 -0.49 -4.98 -8.47
C VAL A 265 0.92 -4.73 -8.96
N PHE A 266 1.15 -3.52 -9.47
CA PHE A 266 2.48 -3.04 -9.83
C PHE A 266 3.05 -2.23 -8.66
N GLY A 267 4.20 -2.66 -8.17
CA GLY A 267 4.94 -2.03 -7.09
C GLY A 267 6.26 -1.47 -7.58
N ALA A 268 6.51 -0.21 -7.23
CA ALA A 268 7.77 0.46 -7.52
C ALA A 268 8.31 1.10 -6.25
N GLU A 269 9.45 0.62 -5.81
CA GLU A 269 10.25 1.27 -4.79
C GLU A 269 11.19 2.27 -5.46
N TYR A 270 11.21 3.50 -4.98
CA TYR A 270 12.08 4.53 -5.51
C TYR A 270 12.76 5.33 -4.41
N LEU A 271 13.95 5.83 -4.74
CA LEU A 271 14.65 6.85 -3.99
C LEU A 271 14.40 8.20 -4.64
N ALA A 272 13.89 9.17 -3.89
CA ALA A 272 13.74 10.55 -4.34
C ALA A 272 14.68 11.48 -3.58
N SER A 273 15.19 12.49 -4.28
CA SER A 273 15.89 13.63 -3.68
C SER A 273 14.94 14.81 -3.44
N TYR A 274 15.38 15.80 -2.67
CA TYR A 274 14.63 17.03 -2.37
C TYR A 274 15.37 18.30 -2.76
#